data_AF-A0A813KYI0-F1
#
_entry.id   AF-A0A813KYI0-F1
#
_cell.length_a   1.000
_cell.length_b   1.000
_cell.length_c   1.000
_cell.angle_alpha   90.00
_cell.angle_beta   90.00
_cell.angle_gamma   90.00
#
_symmetry.space_group_name_H-M   'P 1'
#
loop_
_entity.id
_entity.type
_entity.pdbx_description
1 polymer ?
#
loop_
_entity_poly.entity_id
_entity_poly.type
_entity_poly.pdbx_seq_one_letter_code
_entity_poly.pdbx_strand_id
1 'polypeptide(L)'
;YGLGGNGWAVSTGGAVDLKKNCGSDTGVFTFLQQLLIASDKILNERAHVAESRNVAIISHYPDEFMGGRNLRKDYIAAMPADKQVTANVLNFYGHTHIQECRGRDARGKCVDLLTGGSGGCCGTGDVPAGFVVVSWDDAKLQQVECFTKTTENSADCTVYYR
;
A
#
# COMPACT_ATOMS: atom_id res chain seq x y z
N TYR A 1 11.63 17.98 13.91
CA TYR A 1 10.56 17.16 14.52
C TYR A 1 10.33 15.94 13.64
N GLY A 2 10.98 14.81 13.97
CA GLY A 2 10.99 13.59 13.14
C GLY A 2 10.06 12.53 13.70
N LEU A 3 8.78 12.61 13.37
CA LEU A 3 7.72 11.69 13.82
C LEU A 3 7.58 10.46 12.91
N GLY A 4 8.68 9.93 12.36
CA GLY A 4 8.64 8.80 11.41
C GLY A 4 9.81 7.82 11.58
N GLY A 5 9.48 6.56 11.85
CA GLY A 5 10.38 5.39 11.83
C GLY A 5 11.34 5.26 13.01
N ASN A 6 11.70 4.01 13.37
CA ASN A 6 12.69 3.71 14.40
C ASN A 6 14.10 4.23 14.09
N GLY A 7 14.36 4.80 12.91
CA GLY A 7 15.63 5.47 12.58
C GLY A 7 16.87 4.67 13.00
N TRP A 8 16.82 3.34 12.91
CA TRP A 8 17.91 2.40 13.18
C TRP A 8 18.60 2.41 14.57
N ALA A 9 18.37 3.37 15.46
CA ALA A 9 19.07 3.42 16.75
C ALA A 9 18.14 3.10 17.93
N VAL A 10 18.48 1.99 18.60
CA VAL A 10 17.81 1.45 19.80
C VAL A 10 17.77 2.46 20.98
N SER A 11 18.59 3.51 20.92
CA SER A 11 18.67 4.59 21.90
C SER A 11 18.30 5.97 21.36
N THR A 12 18.12 6.15 20.04
CA THR A 12 17.81 7.43 19.40
C THR A 12 16.91 7.22 18.17
N GLY A 13 15.71 7.79 18.17
CA GLY A 13 14.81 7.63 17.02
C GLY A 13 13.43 8.25 17.26
N GLY A 14 12.69 8.49 16.18
CA GLY A 14 11.38 9.14 16.24
C GLY A 14 10.40 8.44 17.17
N ALA A 15 10.44 7.11 17.25
CA ALA A 15 9.63 6.33 18.18
C ALA A 15 10.04 6.48 19.65
N VAL A 16 11.35 6.57 19.93
CA VAL A 16 11.87 6.79 21.29
C VAL A 16 11.52 8.19 21.79
N ASP A 17 11.58 9.19 20.92
CA ASP A 17 11.18 10.55 21.26
C ASP A 17 9.66 10.71 21.36
N LEU A 18 8.89 9.90 20.61
CA LEU A 18 7.43 9.82 20.79
C LEU A 18 7.09 9.36 22.21
N LYS A 19 7.77 8.32 22.72
CA LYS A 19 7.59 7.84 24.10
C LYS A 19 7.84 8.92 25.14
N LYS A 20 8.91 9.71 24.99
CA LYS A 20 9.24 10.82 25.90
C LYS A 20 8.13 11.88 25.94
N ASN A 21 7.51 12.17 24.78
CA ASN A 21 6.51 13.22 24.65
C ASN A 21 5.07 12.75 24.95
N CYS A 22 4.76 11.47 24.74
CA CYS A 22 3.43 10.91 24.91
C CYS A 22 3.21 10.22 26.28
N GLY A 23 4.21 10.26 27.17
CA GLY A 23 4.06 9.88 28.58
C GLY A 23 4.19 8.39 28.89
N SER A 24 3.72 7.48 28.03
CA SER A 24 3.93 6.02 28.20
C SER A 24 3.72 5.22 26.90
N ASP A 25 4.26 4.00 26.86
CA ASP A 25 4.03 3.04 25.77
C ASP A 25 2.53 2.71 25.64
N THR A 26 1.83 2.60 26.77
CA THR A 26 0.38 2.37 26.81
C THR A 26 -0.40 3.54 26.19
N GLY A 27 0.03 4.79 26.45
CA GLY A 27 -0.59 5.98 25.87
C GLY A 27 -0.41 6.03 24.35
N VAL A 28 0.81 5.79 23.87
CA VAL A 28 1.12 5.69 22.44
C VAL A 28 0.30 4.58 21.78
N PHE A 29 0.28 3.39 22.37
CA PHE A 29 -0.47 2.25 21.85
C PHE A 29 -1.97 2.54 21.76
N THR A 30 -2.56 3.12 22.81
CA THR A 30 -3.99 3.49 22.83
C THR A 30 -4.31 4.51 21.74
N PHE A 31 -3.47 5.53 21.58
CA PHE A 31 -3.64 6.53 20.53
C PHE A 31 -3.56 5.91 19.13
N LEU A 32 -2.56 5.07 18.87
CA LEU A 32 -2.40 4.38 17.58
C LEU A 32 -3.57 3.42 17.29
N GLN A 33 -4.10 2.73 18.31
CA GLN A 33 -5.32 1.93 18.17
C GLN A 33 -6.53 2.77 17.81
N GLN A 34 -6.73 3.92 18.45
CA GLN A 34 -7.82 4.83 18.10
C GLN A 34 -7.69 5.37 16.67
N LEU A 35 -6.47 5.69 16.25
CA LEU A 35 -6.19 6.12 14.88
C LEU A 35 -6.47 5.01 13.86
N LEU A 36 -6.12 3.77 14.18
CA LEU A 36 -6.46 2.60 13.36
C LEU A 36 -7.97 2.43 13.24
N ILE A 37 -8.70 2.43 14.35
CA ILE A 37 -10.18 2.32 14.37
C ILE A 37 -10.82 3.44 13.55
N ALA A 38 -10.36 4.68 13.71
CA ALA A 38 -10.87 5.82 12.94
C ALA A 38 -10.57 5.68 11.45
N SER A 39 -9.37 5.21 11.09
CA SER A 39 -8.98 4.95 9.70
C SER A 39 -9.83 3.85 9.06
N ASP A 40 -10.15 2.80 9.81
CA ASP A 40 -11.02 1.71 9.37
C ASP A 40 -12.45 2.17 9.12
N LYS A 41 -12.97 3.00 10.02
CA LYS A 41 -14.27 3.64 9.83
C LYS A 41 -14.29 4.48 8.56
N ILE A 42 -13.26 5.30 8.32
CA ILE A 42 -13.16 6.12 7.11
C ILE A 42 -13.06 5.25 5.85
N LEU A 43 -12.27 4.17 5.88
CA LEU A 43 -12.17 3.22 4.76
C LEU A 43 -13.53 2.62 4.42
N ASN A 44 -14.26 2.16 5.43
CA ASN A 44 -15.59 1.57 5.29
C ASN A 44 -16.63 2.57 4.78
N GLU A 45 -16.68 3.78 5.36
CA GLU A 45 -17.61 4.82 4.93
C GLU A 45 -17.34 5.24 3.48
N ARG A 46 -16.05 5.41 3.11
CA ARG A 46 -15.67 5.71 1.71
C ARG A 46 -16.07 4.59 0.76
N ALA A 47 -15.90 3.33 1.14
CA ALA A 47 -16.35 2.20 0.33
C ALA A 47 -17.86 2.23 0.06
N HIS A 48 -18.68 2.61 1.06
CA HIS A 48 -20.12 2.72 0.91
C HIS A 48 -20.55 3.85 -0.03
N VAL A 49 -19.91 5.01 0.08
CA VAL A 49 -20.33 6.23 -0.63
C VAL A 49 -19.54 6.54 -1.90
N ALA A 50 -18.54 5.73 -2.25
CA ALA A 50 -17.72 5.97 -3.43
C ALA A 50 -18.54 5.88 -4.72
N GLU A 51 -18.53 6.95 -5.50
CA GLU A 51 -19.08 7.00 -6.86
C GLU A 51 -18.01 6.68 -7.92
N SER A 52 -16.73 6.85 -7.58
CA SER A 52 -15.63 6.47 -8.47
C SER A 52 -15.53 4.95 -8.59
N ARG A 53 -15.47 4.47 -9.84
CA ARG A 53 -15.12 3.07 -10.13
C ARG A 53 -13.63 2.78 -9.98
N ASN A 54 -12.78 3.80 -9.97
CA ASN A 54 -11.33 3.63 -9.81
C ASN A 54 -10.91 4.15 -8.44
N VAL A 55 -10.34 3.28 -7.62
CA VAL A 55 -9.93 3.61 -6.25
C VAL A 55 -8.49 3.15 -6.06
N ALA A 56 -7.64 4.02 -5.53
CA ALA A 56 -6.31 3.69 -5.08
C ALA A 56 -6.26 3.78 -3.55
N ILE A 57 -5.87 2.69 -2.92
CA ILE A 57 -5.59 2.61 -1.48
C ILE A 57 -4.08 2.62 -1.34
N ILE A 58 -3.55 3.59 -0.59
CA ILE A 58 -2.12 3.73 -0.35
C ILE A 58 -1.89 3.56 1.14
N SER A 59 -1.04 2.60 1.50
CA SER A 59 -0.65 2.33 2.87
C SER A 59 0.86 2.14 2.97
N HIS A 60 1.41 2.22 4.18
CA HIS A 60 2.86 2.05 4.34
C HIS A 60 3.28 0.59 4.42
N TYR A 61 2.50 -0.24 5.12
CA TYR A 61 2.87 -1.60 5.49
C TYR A 61 2.16 -2.65 4.62
N PRO A 62 2.84 -3.75 4.26
CA PRO A 62 2.19 -4.86 3.60
C PRO A 62 1.40 -5.71 4.61
N ASP A 63 0.50 -6.55 4.09
CA ASP A 63 -0.49 -7.32 4.85
C ASP A 63 0.13 -8.10 6.03
N GLU A 64 1.34 -8.65 5.89
CA GLU A 64 2.02 -9.40 6.95
C GLU A 64 2.36 -8.56 8.20
N PHE A 65 2.55 -7.26 8.06
CA PHE A 65 2.74 -6.32 9.18
C PHE A 65 1.40 -5.80 9.73
N MET A 66 0.30 -6.12 9.06
CA MET A 66 -1.07 -5.75 9.43
C MET A 66 -1.88 -6.96 9.93
N GLY A 67 -1.22 -8.03 10.34
CA GLY A 67 -1.90 -9.25 10.81
C GLY A 67 -2.62 -10.02 9.71
N GLY A 68 -2.12 -9.97 8.47
CA GLY A 68 -2.72 -10.61 7.30
C GLY A 68 -3.89 -9.86 6.69
N ARG A 69 -4.15 -8.63 7.14
CA ARG A 69 -5.25 -7.80 6.67
C ARG A 69 -4.91 -7.13 5.35
N ASN A 70 -5.77 -7.29 4.35
CA ASN A 70 -5.65 -6.66 3.04
C ASN A 70 -6.70 -5.55 2.88
N LEU A 71 -6.25 -4.30 2.87
CA LEU A 71 -7.14 -3.13 2.86
C LEU A 71 -8.03 -3.04 1.61
N ARG A 72 -7.58 -3.57 0.46
CA ARG A 72 -8.40 -3.63 -0.75
C ARG A 72 -9.54 -4.63 -0.61
N LYS A 73 -9.30 -5.81 -0.05
CA LYS A 73 -10.36 -6.79 0.22
C LYS A 73 -11.39 -6.22 1.19
N ASP A 74 -10.93 -5.56 2.25
CA ASP A 74 -11.82 -4.91 3.23
C ASP A 74 -12.65 -3.81 2.58
N TYR A 75 -12.03 -2.97 1.75
CA TYR A 75 -12.72 -1.92 1.01
C TYR A 75 -13.80 -2.52 0.10
N ILE A 76 -13.46 -3.51 -0.73
CA ILE A 76 -14.41 -4.17 -1.63
C ILE A 76 -15.56 -4.82 -0.85
N ALA A 77 -15.26 -5.50 0.27
CA ALA A 77 -16.27 -6.15 1.11
C ALA A 77 -17.27 -5.15 1.73
N ALA A 78 -16.83 -3.92 1.96
CA ALA A 78 -17.67 -2.83 2.45
C ALA A 78 -18.45 -2.10 1.34
N MET A 79 -18.17 -2.34 0.06
CA MET A 79 -18.91 -1.69 -1.02
C MET A 79 -20.31 -2.30 -1.21
N PRO A 80 -21.31 -1.51 -1.65
CA PRO A 80 -22.59 -2.04 -2.12
C PRO A 80 -22.38 -3.07 -3.24
N ALA A 81 -23.15 -4.16 -3.22
CA ALA A 81 -22.93 -5.32 -4.10
C ALA A 81 -22.98 -4.96 -5.60
N ASP A 82 -23.85 -4.03 -5.99
CA ASP A 82 -23.96 -3.50 -7.35
C ASP A 82 -22.71 -2.72 -7.80
N LYS A 83 -22.04 -2.05 -6.87
CA LYS A 83 -20.80 -1.32 -7.13
C LYS A 83 -19.57 -2.25 -7.20
N GLN A 84 -19.55 -3.33 -6.43
CA GLN A 84 -18.41 -4.27 -6.39
C GLN A 84 -18.02 -4.80 -7.78
N VAL A 85 -19.00 -5.13 -8.63
CA VAL A 85 -18.79 -5.75 -9.95
C VAL A 85 -18.05 -4.83 -10.92
N THR A 86 -18.21 -3.51 -10.77
CA THR A 86 -17.64 -2.51 -11.68
C THR A 86 -16.47 -1.74 -11.08
N ALA A 87 -16.13 -2.04 -9.82
CA ALA A 87 -15.06 -1.39 -9.10
C ALA A 87 -13.68 -1.94 -9.51
N ASN A 88 -12.75 -1.02 -9.67
CA ASN A 88 -11.36 -1.25 -9.94
C ASN A 88 -10.55 -0.62 -8.80
N VAL A 89 -10.33 -1.42 -7.77
CA VAL A 89 -9.64 -1.03 -6.55
C VAL A 89 -8.21 -1.56 -6.62
N LEU A 90 -7.24 -0.67 -6.48
CA LEU A 90 -5.81 -0.97 -6.41
C LEU A 90 -5.30 -0.71 -4.99
N ASN A 91 -4.42 -1.58 -4.52
CA ASN A 91 -3.75 -1.46 -3.23
C ASN A 91 -2.25 -1.25 -3.46
N PHE A 92 -1.71 -0.19 -2.88
CA PHE A 92 -0.29 0.13 -2.92
C PHE A 92 0.24 0.15 -1.50
N TYR A 93 1.32 -0.58 -1.27
CA TYR A 93 1.99 -0.61 0.02
C TYR A 93 3.50 -0.72 -0.15
N GLY A 94 4.24 -0.35 0.89
CA GLY A 94 5.70 -0.29 0.84
C GLY A 94 6.32 -1.03 2.01
N HIS A 95 7.14 -0.32 2.78
CA HIS A 95 7.93 -0.79 3.92
C HIS A 95 9.05 -1.76 3.53
N THR A 96 8.72 -2.83 2.82
CA THR A 96 9.71 -3.74 2.24
C THR A 96 10.32 -3.10 1.00
N HIS A 97 11.65 -3.02 0.92
CA HIS A 97 12.38 -2.33 -0.16
C HIS A 97 12.41 -3.14 -1.48
N ILE A 98 11.26 -3.63 -1.92
CA ILE A 98 11.09 -4.51 -3.08
C ILE A 98 9.97 -3.93 -3.97
N GLN A 99 10.05 -4.17 -5.28
CA GLN A 99 8.95 -3.95 -6.23
C GLN A 99 8.34 -5.29 -6.63
N GLU A 100 7.05 -5.49 -6.39
CA GLU A 100 6.40 -6.78 -6.65
C GLU A 100 4.88 -6.64 -6.87
N CYS A 101 4.33 -7.49 -7.74
CA CYS A 101 2.90 -7.77 -7.79
C CYS A 101 2.54 -8.94 -6.87
N ARG A 102 1.84 -8.68 -5.76
CA ARG A 102 1.50 -9.71 -4.77
C ARG A 102 0.06 -10.23 -4.87
N GLY A 103 -0.79 -9.53 -5.60
CA GLY A 103 -2.18 -9.93 -5.78
C GLY A 103 -2.68 -9.61 -7.18
N ARG A 104 -3.39 -10.58 -7.77
CA ARG A 104 -4.03 -10.45 -9.08
C ARG A 104 -5.53 -10.61 -8.97
N ASP A 105 -6.28 -9.89 -9.80
CA ASP A 105 -7.72 -10.12 -9.96
C ASP A 105 -8.01 -11.33 -10.86
N ALA A 106 -9.29 -11.64 -11.05
CA ALA A 106 -9.74 -12.76 -11.88
C ALA A 106 -9.35 -12.64 -13.36
N ARG A 107 -8.94 -11.45 -13.83
CA ARG A 107 -8.48 -11.20 -15.20
C ARG A 107 -6.95 -11.24 -15.29
N GLY A 108 -6.25 -11.48 -14.18
CA GLY A 108 -4.79 -11.52 -14.10
C GLY A 108 -4.16 -10.16 -13.76
N LYS A 109 -4.95 -9.13 -13.45
CA LYS A 109 -4.47 -7.76 -13.26
C LYS A 109 -3.81 -7.61 -11.93
N CYS A 110 -2.62 -7.02 -11.91
CA CYS A 110 -1.99 -6.67 -10.65
C CYS A 110 -2.84 -5.61 -9.93
N VAL A 111 -3.30 -5.96 -8.74
CA VAL A 111 -4.19 -5.14 -7.92
C VAL A 111 -3.68 -4.94 -6.50
N ASP A 112 -2.68 -5.72 -6.07
CA ASP A 112 -1.97 -5.53 -4.81
C ASP A 112 -0.48 -5.39 -5.11
N LEU A 113 0.04 -4.18 -4.90
CA LEU A 113 1.34 -3.72 -5.40
C LEU A 113 2.26 -3.35 -4.24
N LEU A 114 3.33 -4.12 -4.08
CA LEU A 114 4.44 -3.73 -3.23
C LEU A 114 5.33 -2.75 -4.01
N THR A 115 5.38 -1.51 -3.54
CA THR A 115 6.06 -0.38 -4.19
C THR A 115 7.12 0.28 -3.28
N GLY A 116 7.78 -0.49 -2.41
CA GLY A 116 8.77 0.03 -1.46
C GLY A 116 10.19 0.12 -2.01
N GLY A 117 10.46 -0.41 -3.21
CA GLY A 117 11.75 -0.42 -3.86
C GLY A 117 12.18 0.90 -4.49
N SER A 118 11.81 2.07 -3.98
CA SER A 118 12.18 3.36 -4.60
C SER A 118 13.62 3.83 -4.31
N GLY A 119 14.49 2.96 -3.79
CA GLY A 119 15.89 3.29 -3.45
C GLY A 119 16.14 3.61 -1.97
N GLY A 120 15.26 3.19 -1.07
CA GLY A 120 15.47 3.29 0.38
C GLY A 120 16.58 2.36 0.87
N CYS A 121 17.58 2.94 1.55
CA CYS A 121 18.55 2.38 2.51
C CYS A 121 18.72 0.83 2.67
N CYS A 122 19.99 0.42 2.89
CA CYS A 122 20.54 -0.91 3.24
C CYS A 122 21.17 -1.68 2.07
N GLY A 123 22.50 -1.59 1.99
CA GLY A 123 23.34 -2.12 0.91
C GLY A 123 23.64 -3.62 0.99
N THR A 124 22.63 -4.48 1.11
CA THR A 124 22.82 -5.93 1.00
C THR A 124 21.88 -6.52 -0.06
N GLY A 125 22.33 -6.50 -1.32
CA GLY A 125 21.79 -7.34 -2.39
C GLY A 125 20.56 -6.80 -3.14
N ASP A 126 20.83 -6.09 -4.23
CA ASP A 126 20.21 -6.26 -5.56
C ASP A 126 18.69 -6.45 -5.72
N VAL A 127 17.85 -5.66 -5.03
CA VAL A 127 16.50 -5.40 -5.55
C VAL A 127 16.50 -4.08 -6.32
N PRO A 128 16.23 -4.09 -7.63
CA PRO A 128 16.42 -2.93 -8.47
C PRO A 128 15.42 -1.84 -8.08
N ALA A 129 15.94 -0.63 -7.91
CA ALA A 129 15.10 0.51 -7.61
C ALA A 129 14.03 0.71 -8.69
N GLY A 130 12.81 1.10 -8.31
CA GLY A 130 11.70 1.15 -9.25
C GLY A 130 10.49 1.95 -8.80
N PHE A 131 9.45 1.95 -9.63
CA PHE A 131 8.17 2.62 -9.38
C PHE A 131 7.03 1.92 -10.14
N VAL A 132 5.79 2.19 -9.75
CA VAL A 132 4.59 1.74 -10.47
C VAL A 132 3.97 2.92 -11.19
N VAL A 133 3.52 2.69 -12.42
CA VAL A 133 2.63 3.59 -13.15
C VAL A 133 1.27 2.94 -13.33
N VAL A 134 0.23 3.73 -13.06
CA VAL A 134 -1.14 3.42 -13.49
C VAL A 134 -1.51 4.42 -14.58
N SER A 135 -1.81 3.93 -15.77
CA SER A 135 -2.15 4.73 -16.94
C SER A 135 -3.50 4.29 -17.50
N TRP A 136 -4.04 5.10 -18.42
CA TRP A 136 -5.20 4.74 -19.23
C TRP A 136 -4.82 4.92 -20.68
N ASP A 137 -5.13 3.94 -21.52
CA ASP A 137 -4.92 4.04 -22.96
C ASP A 137 -6.02 4.86 -23.65
N ASP A 138 -5.91 4.99 -24.98
CA ASP A 138 -6.89 5.70 -25.80
C ASP A 138 -8.29 5.07 -25.74
N ALA A 139 -8.38 3.77 -25.48
CA ALA A 139 -9.62 3.04 -25.26
C ALA A 139 -10.17 3.17 -23.83
N LYS A 140 -9.50 3.96 -22.98
CA LYS A 140 -9.82 4.18 -21.56
C LYS A 140 -9.69 2.91 -20.71
N LEU A 141 -8.88 1.96 -21.16
CA LEU A 141 -8.53 0.78 -20.37
C LEU A 141 -7.39 1.14 -19.42
N GLN A 142 -7.54 0.79 -18.15
CA GLN A 142 -6.50 1.03 -17.16
C GLN A 142 -5.38 0.00 -17.30
N GLN A 143 -4.15 0.49 -17.43
CA GLN A 143 -2.93 -0.32 -17.46
C GLN A 143 -2.14 -0.07 -16.17
N VAL A 144 -1.45 -1.12 -15.71
CA VAL A 144 -0.61 -1.09 -14.50
C VAL A 144 0.73 -1.69 -14.89
N GLU A 145 1.80 -0.90 -14.70
CA GLU A 145 3.15 -1.26 -15.10
C GLU A 145 4.12 -0.99 -13.96
N CYS A 146 5.04 -1.92 -13.69
CA CYS A 146 6.15 -1.68 -12.77
C CYS A 146 7.44 -1.52 -13.56
N PHE A 147 8.22 -0.51 -13.16
CA PHE A 147 9.50 -0.18 -13.75
C PHE A 147 10.58 -0.43 -12.73
N THR A 148 11.69 -1.03 -13.16
CA THR A 148 12.89 -1.23 -12.33
C THR A 148 14.14 -0.76 -13.08
N LYS A 149 15.19 -0.39 -12.33
CA LYS A 149 16.44 0.19 -12.87
C LYS A 149 17.19 -0.75 -13.82
N THR A 150 17.01 -2.07 -13.69
CA THR A 150 17.58 -3.06 -14.59
C THR A 150 16.61 -3.29 -15.75
N THR A 151 16.86 -2.59 -16.85
CA THR A 151 16.03 -2.49 -18.07
C THR A 151 15.93 -3.76 -18.91
N GLU A 152 16.02 -4.95 -18.32
CA GLU A 152 15.71 -6.21 -19.01
C GLU A 152 14.44 -6.78 -18.38
N ASN A 153 13.29 -6.41 -18.94
CA ASN A 153 12.00 -7.06 -18.75
C ASN A 153 11.77 -7.64 -17.35
N SER A 154 11.39 -6.80 -16.38
CA SER A 154 10.70 -7.31 -15.19
C SER A 154 9.31 -7.79 -15.60
N ALA A 155 9.24 -8.98 -16.20
CA ALA A 155 8.05 -9.64 -16.71
C ALA A 155 6.96 -9.85 -15.63
N ASP A 156 7.26 -9.61 -14.36
CA ASP A 156 6.36 -9.85 -13.25
C ASP A 156 5.21 -8.84 -13.11
N CYS A 157 5.24 -7.70 -13.81
CA CYS A 157 4.27 -6.63 -13.54
C CYS A 157 3.69 -5.90 -14.76
N THR A 158 4.21 -6.11 -15.97
CA THR A 158 3.59 -5.51 -17.17
C THR A 158 2.37 -6.33 -17.54
N VAL A 159 1.16 -5.74 -17.44
CA VAL A 159 -0.03 -6.42 -17.93
C VAL A 159 -0.86 -5.53 -18.85
N TYR A 160 -1.01 -5.99 -20.09
CA TYR A 160 -1.86 -5.40 -21.12
C TYR A 160 -3.29 -5.92 -20.98
N TYR A 161 -4.28 -5.04 -21.02
CA TYR A 161 -5.71 -5.40 -21.03
C TYR A 161 -6.42 -4.91 -22.27
N ARG A 162 -7.38 -5.71 -22.75
CA ARG A 162 -8.42 -5.37 -23.72
C ARG A 162 -9.77 -5.35 -23.02
#